data_AF-A0A1I2FNQ5-F1
#
_entry.id   AF-A0A1I2FNQ5-F1
#
_cell.length_a   1.000
_cell.length_b   1.000
_cell.length_c   1.000
_cell.angle_alpha   90.00
_cell.angle_beta   90.00
_cell.angle_gamma   90.00
#
_symmetry.space_group_name_H-M   'P 1'
#
loop_
_entity.id
_entity.type
_entity.pdbx_description
1 polymer ?
#
loop_
_entity_poly.entity_id
_entity_poly.type
_entity_poly.pdbx_seq_one_letter_code
_entity_poly.pdbx_strand_id
1 'polypeptide(L)'
;MNKFFYSALTASMFVLTGCTDDDDNSPVQPADEAVTSLSSQQLETSLTNPWFQQGQQDIEAAKAAWAEVTGTVAPVTQSGSLQAAIADARGKAKNVILFVGDGMGVSTVTAARILDGQNQGKPGEEHQLSFERFPFAGLAKTYNVDAQVPDSAGTMTAMVSGVKTDVGVLGVDEDVSRGDCGSATGNELMTLTELAELAGKATGVVSTARITHATPAATYAKSADRNWEDISDMPPEAVTDGCQDIADQLVNFEANLEARTGADIDGLDVVMGGGRRHFLPNDARFNSPDARSSVEGDRT
;
A
#
# COMPACT_ATOMS: atom_id res chain seq x y z
N MET A 1 13.25 43.02 -40.81
CA MET A 1 13.14 43.60 -39.45
C MET A 1 13.49 42.49 -38.47
N ASN A 2 14.67 42.61 -37.86
CA ASN A 2 15.25 41.67 -36.89
C ASN A 2 14.66 41.87 -35.49
N LYS A 3 14.59 40.75 -34.73
CA LYS A 3 14.82 40.55 -33.27
C LYS A 3 13.97 39.33 -32.84
N PHE A 4 14.49 38.09 -32.80
CA PHE A 4 15.28 37.51 -31.68
C PHE A 4 14.90 38.11 -30.32
N PHE A 5 14.27 37.32 -29.44
CA PHE A 5 14.60 37.31 -28.01
C PHE A 5 13.98 36.13 -27.22
N TYR A 6 14.89 35.43 -26.52
CA TYR A 6 14.76 34.63 -25.30
C TYR A 6 14.05 33.28 -25.31
N SER A 7 14.83 32.29 -25.76
CA SER A 7 15.12 31.07 -24.98
C SER A 7 15.44 31.43 -23.52
N ALA A 8 14.64 30.92 -22.58
CA ALA A 8 15.05 30.73 -21.18
C ALA A 8 15.03 29.23 -20.90
N LEU A 9 16.08 28.59 -21.38
CA LEU A 9 16.53 27.27 -20.99
C LEU A 9 17.03 27.39 -19.54
N THR A 10 16.15 27.34 -18.55
CA THR A 10 16.58 27.07 -17.17
C THR A 10 16.83 25.58 -17.06
N ALA A 11 18.03 25.19 -17.48
CA ALA A 11 18.69 24.01 -16.99
C ALA A 11 18.89 24.19 -15.48
N SER A 12 17.91 23.78 -14.69
CA SER A 12 18.13 23.54 -13.26
C SER A 12 18.98 22.28 -13.16
N MET A 13 20.28 22.51 -13.08
CA MET A 13 21.29 21.55 -12.69
C MET A 13 20.83 20.97 -11.34
N PHE A 14 20.24 19.76 -11.37
CA PHE A 14 20.05 18.98 -10.16
C PHE A 14 21.44 18.61 -9.67
N VAL A 15 21.97 19.40 -8.75
CA VAL A 15 23.07 18.98 -7.91
C VAL A 15 22.47 17.90 -7.02
N LEU A 16 22.70 16.63 -7.39
CA LEU A 16 22.66 15.51 -6.47
C LEU A 16 23.77 15.75 -5.44
N THR A 17 23.49 16.56 -4.42
CA THR A 17 24.13 16.36 -3.12
C THR A 17 23.54 15.07 -2.58
N GLY A 18 24.23 13.96 -2.81
CA GLY A 18 24.01 12.75 -2.03
C GLY A 18 24.20 13.11 -0.56
N CYS A 19 23.12 13.07 0.21
CA CYS A 19 23.21 12.98 1.65
C CYS A 19 23.66 11.55 1.96
N THR A 20 24.97 11.33 1.91
CA THR A 20 25.63 10.31 2.71
C THR A 20 25.86 10.94 4.08
N ASP A 21 24.97 10.65 5.02
CA ASP A 21 25.23 10.66 6.47
C ASP A 21 24.08 9.90 7.14
N ASP A 22 24.34 8.60 7.40
CA ASP A 22 23.48 7.64 8.10
C ASP A 22 23.54 7.86 9.62
N ASP A 23 23.26 9.07 10.09
CA ASP A 23 23.15 9.39 11.52
C ASP A 23 21.74 9.92 11.84
N ASP A 24 20.71 9.11 11.56
CA ASP A 24 19.37 9.37 12.08
C ASP A 24 19.35 9.02 13.59
N ASN A 25 19.87 9.94 14.40
CA ASN A 25 19.85 9.87 15.86
C ASN A 25 18.49 10.34 16.42
N SER A 26 17.43 10.28 15.60
CA SER A 26 16.07 10.55 16.04
C SER A 26 15.68 9.50 17.08
N PRO A 27 15.22 9.89 18.28
CA PRO A 27 14.79 8.93 19.27
C PRO A 27 13.63 8.10 18.68
N VAL A 28 13.83 6.79 18.58
CA VAL A 28 12.75 5.83 18.34
C VAL A 28 11.67 6.13 19.37
N GLN A 29 10.50 6.58 18.93
CA GLN A 29 9.36 6.77 19.81
C GLN A 29 9.03 5.39 20.40
N PRO A 30 8.98 5.25 21.73
CA PRO A 30 8.54 3.99 22.32
C PRO A 30 7.12 3.70 21.85
N ALA A 31 6.81 2.42 21.59
CA ALA A 31 5.45 1.99 21.38
C ALA A 31 4.59 2.50 22.54
N ASP A 32 3.48 3.18 22.23
CA ASP A 32 2.51 3.56 23.25
C ASP A 32 1.72 2.30 23.65
N GLU A 33 2.31 1.52 24.56
CA GLU A 33 1.73 0.28 25.11
C GLU A 33 0.37 0.50 25.81
N ALA A 34 -0.09 1.75 25.94
CA ALA A 34 -1.36 2.08 26.59
C ALA A 34 -2.60 1.86 25.71
N VAL A 35 -2.45 1.66 24.40
CA VAL A 35 -3.60 1.55 23.47
C VAL A 35 -3.75 0.11 22.96
N THR A 36 -4.44 -0.73 23.74
CA THR A 36 -4.74 -2.13 23.39
C THR A 36 -6.09 -2.31 22.69
N SER A 37 -6.87 -1.24 22.52
CA SER A 37 -8.10 -1.21 21.72
C SER A 37 -8.47 0.23 21.33
N LEU A 38 -9.10 0.39 20.17
CA LEU A 38 -9.63 1.67 19.69
C LEU A 38 -11.12 1.52 19.39
N SER A 39 -11.97 2.37 19.97
CA SER A 39 -13.38 2.44 19.60
C SER A 39 -13.55 3.06 18.21
N SER A 40 -14.66 2.76 17.52
CA SER A 40 -14.98 3.34 16.20
C SER A 40 -14.96 4.88 16.19
N GLN A 41 -15.29 5.49 17.33
CA GLN A 41 -15.26 6.95 17.49
C GLN A 41 -13.83 7.50 17.64
N GLN A 42 -12.92 6.73 18.22
CA GLN A 42 -11.49 7.05 18.27
C GLN A 42 -10.83 6.82 16.90
N LEU A 43 -11.22 5.78 16.16
CA LEU A 43 -10.77 5.55 14.77
C LEU A 43 -11.17 6.69 13.83
N GLU A 44 -12.38 7.23 13.99
CA GLU A 44 -12.90 8.32 13.14
C GLU A 44 -12.30 9.71 13.47
N THR A 45 -11.68 9.89 14.64
CA THR A 45 -11.25 11.21 15.14
C THR A 45 -9.84 11.29 15.70
N SER A 46 -9.02 10.24 15.58
CA SER A 46 -7.65 10.20 16.13
C SER A 46 -6.67 11.12 15.37
N LEU A 47 -6.82 12.43 15.58
CA LEU A 47 -5.84 13.47 15.26
C LEU A 47 -4.81 13.66 16.39
N THR A 48 -4.92 12.88 17.46
CA THR A 48 -4.09 12.97 18.67
C THR A 48 -2.99 11.92 18.73
N ASN A 49 -2.93 10.99 17.76
CA ASN A 49 -1.88 10.00 17.76
C ASN A 49 -0.50 10.70 17.57
N PRO A 50 0.49 10.41 18.43
CA PRO A 50 1.84 10.96 18.31
C PRO A 50 2.42 10.93 16.90
N TRP A 51 2.25 9.83 16.14
CA TRP A 51 2.79 9.75 14.77
C TRP A 51 2.11 10.73 13.81
N PHE A 52 0.80 10.95 13.97
CA PHE A 52 0.03 11.86 13.11
C PHE A 52 0.42 13.32 13.41
N GLN A 53 0.60 13.66 14.68
CA GLN A 53 1.06 14.98 15.10
C GLN A 53 2.51 15.24 14.68
N GLN A 54 3.38 14.23 14.80
CA GLN A 54 4.76 14.31 14.32
C GLN A 54 4.79 14.53 12.81
N GLY A 55 4.01 13.75 12.04
CA GLY A 55 3.91 13.94 10.59
C GLY A 55 3.42 15.34 10.20
N GLN A 56 2.49 15.93 10.96
CA GLN A 56 2.09 17.32 10.76
C GLN A 56 3.23 18.31 11.03
N GLN A 57 4.00 18.11 12.10
CA GLN A 57 5.15 18.93 12.43
C GLN A 57 6.24 18.82 11.36
N ASP A 58 6.51 17.61 10.87
CA ASP A 58 7.49 17.36 9.81
C ASP A 58 7.10 18.04 8.49
N ILE A 59 5.80 18.06 8.16
CA ILE A 59 5.29 18.78 7.00
C ILE A 59 5.50 20.30 7.14
N GLU A 60 5.23 20.87 8.32
CA GLU A 60 5.44 22.29 8.56
C GLU A 60 6.95 22.65 8.57
N ALA A 61 7.79 21.81 9.14
CA ALA A 61 9.24 21.95 9.10
C ALA A 61 9.78 21.87 7.66
N ALA A 62 9.29 20.92 6.85
CA ALA A 62 9.66 20.80 5.45
C ALA A 62 9.23 22.02 4.61
N LYS A 63 8.05 22.59 4.89
CA LYS A 63 7.61 23.85 4.25
C LYS A 63 8.53 25.01 4.59
N ALA A 64 8.96 25.12 5.86
CA ALA A 64 9.89 26.16 6.30
C ALA A 64 11.27 26.01 5.63
N ALA A 65 11.81 24.80 5.60
CA ALA A 65 13.08 24.49 4.92
C ALA A 65 13.02 24.79 3.42
N TRP A 66 11.91 24.45 2.75
CA TRP A 66 11.71 24.78 1.34
C TRP A 66 11.69 26.30 1.09
N ALA A 67 11.06 27.07 1.97
CA ALA A 67 11.02 28.54 1.85
C ALA A 67 12.42 29.17 2.02
N GLU A 68 13.26 28.60 2.89
CA GLU A 68 14.65 29.02 3.07
C GLU A 68 15.52 28.72 1.83
N VAL A 69 15.42 27.50 1.30
CA VAL A 69 16.22 27.06 0.13
C VAL A 69 15.84 27.80 -1.15
N THR A 70 14.56 28.11 -1.34
CA THR A 70 14.06 28.72 -2.58
C THR A 70 14.07 30.25 -2.56
N GLY A 71 14.30 30.89 -1.41
CA GLY A 71 14.20 32.34 -1.25
C GLY A 71 12.78 32.89 -1.47
N THR A 72 11.78 32.00 -1.62
CA THR A 72 10.37 32.35 -1.75
C THR A 72 9.65 32.05 -0.44
N VAL A 73 9.32 33.11 0.30
CA VAL A 73 8.39 33.07 1.45
C VAL A 73 6.92 33.00 1.03
N ALA A 74 6.62 32.93 -0.27
CA ALA A 74 5.27 32.67 -0.72
C ALA A 74 4.97 31.20 -0.46
N PRO A 75 4.16 30.82 0.56
CA PRO A 75 3.60 29.49 0.59
C PRO A 75 2.97 29.24 -0.78
N VAL A 76 3.10 28.02 -1.32
CA VAL A 76 2.14 27.54 -2.32
C VAL A 76 0.79 27.67 -1.63
N THR A 77 0.14 28.80 -1.86
CA THR A 77 -1.04 29.19 -1.13
C THR A 77 -2.12 28.36 -1.76
N GLN A 78 -2.39 27.19 -1.17
CA GLN A 78 -3.68 26.57 -1.36
C GLN A 78 -4.70 27.67 -1.10
N SER A 79 -5.57 27.95 -2.07
CA SER A 79 -6.56 29.00 -1.94
C SER A 79 -7.31 28.81 -0.61
N GLY A 80 -7.64 29.89 0.12
CA GLY A 80 -8.38 29.76 1.38
C GLY A 80 -9.67 28.94 1.24
N SER A 81 -10.24 28.94 0.03
CA SER A 81 -11.35 28.05 -0.37
C SER A 81 -10.98 26.57 -0.41
N LEU A 82 -9.77 26.20 -0.85
CA LEU A 82 -9.29 24.81 -0.86
C LEU A 82 -9.03 24.30 0.56
N GLN A 83 -8.42 25.12 1.42
CA GLN A 83 -8.19 24.75 2.82
C GLN A 83 -9.50 24.60 3.60
N ALA A 84 -10.47 25.50 3.39
CA ALA A 84 -11.80 25.39 3.96
C ALA A 84 -12.54 24.14 3.44
N ALA A 85 -12.42 23.83 2.14
CA ALA A 85 -13.00 22.62 1.56
C ALA A 85 -12.37 21.33 2.12
N ILE A 86 -11.05 21.31 2.32
CA ILE A 86 -10.35 20.17 2.95
C ILE A 86 -10.82 20.01 4.40
N ALA A 87 -10.89 21.10 5.17
CA ALA A 87 -11.34 21.07 6.56
C ALA A 87 -12.79 20.60 6.68
N ASP A 88 -13.68 21.07 5.79
CA ASP A 88 -15.07 20.62 5.72
C ASP A 88 -15.18 19.15 5.28
N ALA A 89 -14.29 18.65 4.42
CA ALA A 89 -14.32 17.27 3.93
C ALA A 89 -13.79 16.22 4.94
N ARG A 90 -13.12 16.64 6.02
CA ARG A 90 -12.58 15.71 7.03
C ARG A 90 -13.68 14.85 7.65
N GLY A 91 -13.44 13.54 7.71
CA GLY A 91 -14.39 12.56 8.25
C GLY A 91 -15.63 12.31 7.39
N LYS A 92 -15.76 12.92 6.20
CA LYS A 92 -16.93 12.76 5.32
C LYS A 92 -16.76 11.70 4.22
N ALA A 93 -15.58 11.08 4.11
CA ALA A 93 -15.33 10.09 3.06
C ALA A 93 -16.20 8.86 3.28
N LYS A 94 -17.28 8.74 2.49
CA LYS A 94 -18.18 7.58 2.52
C LYS A 94 -17.49 6.31 1.99
N ASN A 95 -16.68 6.47 0.94
CA ASN A 95 -15.99 5.40 0.24
C ASN A 95 -14.52 5.76 0.07
N VAL A 96 -13.63 4.78 0.16
CA VAL A 96 -12.20 4.90 -0.14
C VAL A 96 -11.86 3.93 -1.26
N ILE A 97 -11.19 4.41 -2.30
CA ILE A 97 -10.71 3.57 -3.41
C ILE A 97 -9.21 3.83 -3.57
N LEU A 98 -8.41 2.79 -3.34
CA LEU A 98 -6.96 2.83 -3.50
C LEU A 98 -6.57 2.13 -4.81
N PHE A 99 -5.98 2.89 -5.74
CA PHE A 99 -5.42 2.34 -6.97
C PHE A 99 -3.90 2.19 -6.82
N VAL A 100 -3.41 0.96 -6.96
CA VAL A 100 -1.98 0.64 -6.88
C VAL A 100 -1.47 0.19 -8.24
N GLY A 101 -0.62 1.01 -8.86
CA GLY A 101 0.16 0.60 -10.03
C GLY A 101 1.45 -0.07 -9.58
N ASP A 102 1.47 -1.41 -9.49
CA ASP A 102 2.66 -2.15 -9.07
C ASP A 102 3.83 -1.89 -10.06
N GLY A 103 4.97 -1.43 -9.52
CA GLY A 103 6.13 -0.98 -10.32
C GLY A 103 5.92 0.32 -11.12
N MET A 104 4.84 1.07 -10.89
CA MET A 104 4.51 2.29 -11.66
C MET A 104 5.23 3.54 -11.13
N GLY A 105 6.55 3.59 -11.31
CA GLY A 105 7.35 4.79 -11.00
C GLY A 105 7.04 6.00 -11.92
N VAL A 106 7.60 7.16 -11.59
CA VAL A 106 7.39 8.43 -12.33
C VAL A 106 7.76 8.32 -13.82
N SER A 107 8.81 7.54 -14.13
CA SER A 107 9.23 7.27 -15.51
C SER A 107 8.18 6.45 -16.26
N THR A 108 7.62 5.41 -15.63
CA THR A 108 6.52 4.59 -16.18
C THR A 108 5.28 5.45 -16.45
N VAL A 109 4.91 6.34 -15.52
CA VAL A 109 3.79 7.28 -15.71
C VAL A 109 4.02 8.17 -16.94
N THR A 110 5.21 8.76 -17.06
CA THR A 110 5.55 9.64 -18.19
C THR A 110 5.54 8.89 -19.52
N ALA A 111 6.10 7.67 -19.56
CA ALA A 111 6.08 6.83 -20.75
C ALA A 111 4.65 6.42 -21.15
N ALA A 112 3.81 6.05 -20.19
CA ALA A 112 2.41 5.69 -20.42
C ALA A 112 1.60 6.88 -20.95
N ARG A 113 1.81 8.09 -20.41
CA ARG A 113 1.18 9.33 -20.87
C ARG A 113 1.47 9.59 -22.35
N ILE A 114 2.76 9.52 -22.75
CA ILE A 114 3.19 9.74 -24.13
C ILE A 114 2.55 8.69 -25.05
N LEU A 115 2.63 7.41 -24.66
CA LEU A 115 2.07 6.30 -25.43
C LEU A 115 0.56 6.44 -25.63
N ASP A 116 -0.20 6.74 -24.57
CA ASP A 116 -1.65 6.90 -24.67
C ASP A 116 -2.04 8.11 -25.53
N GLY A 117 -1.31 9.22 -25.40
CA GLY A 117 -1.47 10.38 -26.27
C GLY A 117 -1.25 10.04 -27.76
N GLN A 118 -0.19 9.29 -28.07
CA GLN A 118 0.13 8.85 -29.43
C GLN A 118 -0.91 7.88 -29.98
N ASN A 119 -1.42 6.96 -29.16
CA ASN A 119 -2.51 6.05 -29.53
C ASN A 119 -3.82 6.80 -29.87
N GLN A 120 -3.98 8.02 -29.35
CA GLN A 120 -5.10 8.93 -29.68
C GLN A 120 -4.79 9.88 -30.86
N GLY A 121 -3.67 9.68 -31.56
CA GLY A 121 -3.25 10.52 -32.69
C GLY A 121 -2.74 11.91 -32.29
N LYS A 122 -2.37 12.11 -31.02
CA LYS A 122 -1.77 13.36 -30.50
C LYS A 122 -0.25 13.22 -30.42
N PRO A 123 0.51 14.32 -30.19
CA PRO A 123 1.97 14.26 -30.07
C PRO A 123 2.49 13.35 -28.94
N GLY A 124 1.76 13.29 -27.82
CA GLY A 124 2.08 12.43 -26.67
C GLY A 124 2.32 13.22 -25.39
N GLU A 125 3.30 14.13 -25.39
CA GLU A 125 3.82 14.80 -24.19
C GLU A 125 2.77 15.66 -23.47
N GLU A 126 1.89 16.31 -24.24
CA GLU A 126 0.79 17.16 -23.73
C GLU A 126 -0.44 16.36 -23.27
N HIS A 127 -0.41 15.02 -23.41
CA HIS A 127 -1.50 14.18 -22.92
C HIS A 127 -1.54 14.18 -21.39
N GLN A 128 -2.70 13.85 -20.81
CA GLN A 128 -2.84 13.68 -19.37
C GLN A 128 -3.64 12.41 -19.09
N LEU A 129 -3.01 11.48 -18.36
CA LEU A 129 -3.69 10.29 -17.85
C LEU A 129 -4.81 10.69 -16.89
N SER A 130 -5.76 9.78 -16.67
CA SER A 130 -6.95 10.06 -15.85
C SER A 130 -6.63 10.58 -14.44
N PHE A 131 -5.65 9.96 -13.77
CA PHE A 131 -5.22 10.32 -12.42
C PHE A 131 -4.33 11.57 -12.36
N GLU A 132 -3.75 12.01 -13.48
CA GLU A 132 -2.95 13.25 -13.53
C GLU A 132 -3.82 14.51 -13.43
N ARG A 133 -5.14 14.35 -13.54
CA ARG A 133 -6.13 15.41 -13.33
C ARG A 133 -6.51 15.57 -11.86
N PHE A 134 -6.00 14.72 -10.96
CA PHE A 134 -6.25 14.86 -9.54
C PHE A 134 -5.65 16.16 -9.01
N PRO A 135 -6.33 16.86 -8.08
CA PRO A 135 -5.89 18.17 -7.60
C PRO A 135 -4.69 18.09 -6.65
N PHE A 136 -4.33 16.89 -6.17
CA PHE A 136 -3.25 16.66 -5.23
C PHE A 136 -2.30 15.58 -5.75
N ALA A 137 -1.02 15.83 -5.56
CA ALA A 137 0.05 14.87 -5.81
C ALA A 137 1.06 14.95 -4.66
N GLY A 138 1.72 13.82 -4.39
CA GLY A 138 2.77 13.71 -3.40
C GLY A 138 3.79 12.68 -3.83
N LEU A 139 4.95 12.70 -3.18
CA LEU A 139 5.99 11.69 -3.33
C LEU A 139 5.98 10.80 -2.08
N ALA A 140 6.18 9.50 -2.27
CA ALA A 140 6.23 8.52 -1.19
C ALA A 140 7.64 7.91 -1.11
N LYS A 141 8.18 7.78 0.12
CA LYS A 141 9.45 7.07 0.38
C LYS A 141 9.15 5.58 0.61
N THR A 142 9.56 4.74 -0.33
CA THR A 142 9.08 3.34 -0.41
C THR A 142 9.95 2.29 0.26
N TYR A 143 11.09 2.63 0.85
CA TYR A 143 11.98 1.65 1.50
C TYR A 143 11.22 0.77 2.53
N ASN A 144 11.57 -0.52 2.58
CA ASN A 144 11.21 -1.43 3.67
C ASN A 144 12.12 -1.19 4.88
N VAL A 145 11.78 -1.74 6.04
CA VAL A 145 12.60 -1.58 7.25
C VAL A 145 14.02 -2.10 7.03
N ASP A 146 14.17 -3.26 6.39
CA ASP A 146 15.44 -3.93 6.11
C ASP A 146 16.00 -3.69 4.68
N ALA A 147 15.31 -2.96 3.80
CA ALA A 147 15.74 -2.79 2.41
C ALA A 147 15.45 -1.41 1.81
N GLN A 148 16.48 -0.82 1.19
CA GLN A 148 16.38 0.44 0.45
C GLN A 148 15.51 0.30 -0.81
N VAL A 149 15.70 -0.80 -1.56
CA VAL A 149 14.85 -1.18 -2.69
C VAL A 149 13.82 -2.17 -2.16
N PRO A 150 12.54 -1.76 -2.07
CA PRO A 150 11.53 -2.57 -1.42
C PRO A 150 10.99 -3.68 -2.32
N ASP A 151 10.15 -4.52 -1.74
CA ASP A 151 9.30 -5.46 -2.46
C ASP A 151 7.81 -5.10 -2.36
N SER A 152 6.97 -5.74 -3.17
CA SER A 152 5.52 -5.49 -3.19
C SER A 152 4.82 -5.83 -1.86
N ALA A 153 5.36 -6.78 -1.08
CA ALA A 153 4.73 -7.25 0.15
C ALA A 153 4.77 -6.17 1.24
N GLY A 154 5.96 -5.75 1.64
CA GLY A 154 6.04 -4.77 2.71
C GLY A 154 5.63 -3.35 2.28
N THR A 155 5.75 -2.99 1.00
CA THR A 155 5.19 -1.70 0.51
C THR A 155 3.68 -1.67 0.56
N MET A 156 3.01 -2.75 0.19
CA MET A 156 1.56 -2.78 0.26
C MET A 156 1.08 -2.86 1.72
N THR A 157 1.77 -3.62 2.58
CA THR A 157 1.54 -3.60 4.04
C THR A 157 1.59 -2.16 4.55
N ALA A 158 2.64 -1.40 4.24
CA ALA A 158 2.74 0.00 4.65
C ALA A 158 1.59 0.88 4.13
N MET A 159 1.09 0.64 2.91
CA MET A 159 -0.05 1.40 2.35
C MET A 159 -1.37 1.11 3.07
N VAL A 160 -1.58 -0.11 3.56
CA VAL A 160 -2.86 -0.52 4.14
C VAL A 160 -2.87 -0.65 5.66
N SER A 161 -1.74 -0.81 6.33
CA SER A 161 -1.65 -0.77 7.80
C SER A 161 -1.15 0.57 8.33
N GLY A 162 -0.43 1.32 7.49
CA GLY A 162 0.31 2.52 7.92
C GLY A 162 1.65 2.20 8.61
N VAL A 163 2.05 0.93 8.68
CA VAL A 163 3.28 0.45 9.33
C VAL A 163 4.18 -0.22 8.30
N LYS A 164 5.46 0.19 8.25
CA LYS A 164 6.46 -0.46 7.40
C LYS A 164 6.90 -1.79 8.03
N THR A 165 7.27 -2.73 7.19
CA THR A 165 7.80 -4.04 7.61
C THR A 165 8.97 -4.44 6.70
N ASP A 166 9.52 -5.62 6.91
CA ASP A 166 10.62 -6.21 6.17
C ASP A 166 10.20 -6.70 4.78
N VAL A 167 11.19 -6.96 3.92
CA VAL A 167 10.91 -7.51 2.58
C VAL A 167 10.36 -8.93 2.64
N GLY A 168 9.30 -9.17 1.87
CA GLY A 168 8.76 -10.51 1.66
C GLY A 168 7.83 -11.01 2.76
N VAL A 169 7.56 -10.23 3.80
CA VAL A 169 6.46 -10.48 4.75
C VAL A 169 5.26 -9.55 4.44
N LEU A 170 4.04 -9.99 4.75
CA LEU A 170 2.84 -9.18 4.50
C LEU A 170 1.83 -9.23 5.65
N GLY A 171 1.20 -8.09 5.90
CA GLY A 171 0.18 -7.93 6.94
C GLY A 171 0.71 -8.06 8.37
N VAL A 172 2.02 -8.06 8.57
CA VAL A 172 2.71 -8.20 9.86
C VAL A 172 3.79 -7.13 10.01
N ASP A 173 4.21 -6.83 11.24
CA ASP A 173 5.28 -5.86 11.51
C ASP A 173 6.68 -6.42 11.25
N GLU A 174 7.72 -5.63 11.54
CA GLU A 174 9.13 -5.98 11.32
C GLU A 174 9.73 -6.99 12.31
N ASP A 175 9.03 -7.36 13.38
CA ASP A 175 9.55 -8.35 14.34
C ASP A 175 9.41 -9.80 13.80
N VAL A 176 8.73 -9.97 12.67
CA VAL A 176 8.57 -11.26 11.97
C VAL A 176 9.84 -11.66 11.24
N SER A 177 10.33 -12.88 11.50
CA SER A 177 11.39 -13.47 10.71
C SER A 177 10.82 -14.13 9.46
N ARG A 178 11.25 -13.67 8.28
CA ARG A 178 10.76 -14.22 7.02
C ARG A 178 10.96 -15.74 6.93
N GLY A 179 9.88 -16.44 6.63
CA GLY A 179 9.82 -17.90 6.52
C GLY A 179 9.66 -18.64 7.85
N ASP A 180 9.69 -17.95 8.99
CA ASP A 180 9.36 -18.52 10.30
C ASP A 180 7.88 -18.25 10.64
N CYS A 181 7.08 -19.29 10.49
CA CYS A 181 5.65 -19.27 10.78
C CYS A 181 5.33 -18.76 12.20
N GLY A 182 6.07 -19.24 13.20
CA GLY A 182 5.80 -18.92 14.60
C GLY A 182 6.02 -17.46 14.94
N SER A 183 6.91 -16.79 14.21
CA SER A 183 7.21 -15.37 14.42
C SER A 183 6.09 -14.42 14.00
N ALA A 184 5.11 -14.87 13.21
CA ALA A 184 3.97 -14.03 12.81
C ALA A 184 2.95 -13.81 13.93
N THR A 185 2.87 -14.73 14.90
CA THR A 185 1.86 -14.68 15.97
C THR A 185 2.14 -13.52 16.92
N GLY A 186 1.17 -12.62 17.08
CA GLY A 186 1.27 -11.43 17.93
C GLY A 186 1.81 -10.20 17.22
N ASN A 187 2.31 -10.36 15.99
CA ASN A 187 2.89 -9.31 15.16
C ASN A 187 1.96 -8.95 13.98
N GLU A 188 0.70 -9.37 14.02
CA GLU A 188 -0.29 -9.08 12.97
C GLU A 188 -0.73 -7.62 12.99
N LEU A 189 -0.64 -6.96 11.84
CA LEU A 189 -1.04 -5.56 11.68
C LEU A 189 -2.50 -5.45 11.21
N MET A 190 -3.25 -4.54 11.80
CA MET A 190 -4.59 -4.20 11.32
C MET A 190 -4.51 -3.43 10.00
N THR A 191 -5.27 -3.84 8.98
CA THR A 191 -5.31 -3.23 7.65
C THR A 191 -6.55 -2.35 7.44
N LEU A 192 -6.51 -1.46 6.46
CA LEU A 192 -7.63 -0.60 6.07
C LEU A 192 -8.87 -1.40 5.66
N THR A 193 -8.70 -2.58 5.08
CA THR A 193 -9.79 -3.49 4.72
C THR A 193 -10.46 -4.02 5.98
N GLU A 194 -9.67 -4.55 6.91
CA GLU A 194 -10.18 -5.06 8.19
C GLU A 194 -10.84 -3.93 9.01
N LEU A 195 -10.27 -2.72 9.03
CA LEU A 195 -10.90 -1.56 9.68
C LEU A 195 -12.23 -1.18 9.03
N ALA A 196 -12.36 -1.33 7.71
CA ALA A 196 -13.60 -1.04 7.00
C ALA A 196 -14.69 -2.08 7.31
N GLU A 197 -14.33 -3.36 7.35
CA GLU A 197 -15.20 -4.47 7.80
C GLU A 197 -15.70 -4.25 9.22
N LEU A 198 -14.80 -3.95 10.16
CA LEU A 198 -15.15 -3.64 11.55
C LEU A 198 -16.03 -2.40 11.69
N ALA A 199 -16.01 -1.50 10.71
CA ALA A 199 -16.88 -0.34 10.63
C ALA A 199 -18.21 -0.60 9.88
N GLY A 200 -18.50 -1.86 9.52
CA GLY A 200 -19.69 -2.29 8.80
C GLY A 200 -19.77 -1.71 7.38
N LYS A 201 -18.61 -1.50 6.73
CA LYS A 201 -18.53 -1.03 5.35
C LYS A 201 -18.26 -2.20 4.44
N ALA A 202 -18.91 -2.19 3.27
CA ALA A 202 -18.57 -3.11 2.22
C ALA A 202 -17.10 -2.95 1.77
N THR A 203 -16.41 -4.06 1.56
CA THR A 203 -15.02 -4.09 1.13
C THR A 203 -14.80 -4.94 -0.12
N GLY A 204 -13.65 -4.72 -0.77
CA GLY A 204 -13.30 -5.54 -1.91
C GLY A 204 -11.88 -5.33 -2.40
N VAL A 205 -11.37 -6.38 -3.04
CA VAL A 205 -10.01 -6.47 -3.55
C VAL A 205 -10.06 -6.88 -5.02
N VAL A 206 -9.50 -6.03 -5.88
CA VAL A 206 -9.48 -6.24 -7.33
C VAL A 206 -8.05 -6.14 -7.83
N SER A 207 -7.62 -7.14 -8.58
CA SER A 207 -6.26 -7.21 -9.12
C SER A 207 -6.23 -7.87 -10.49
N THR A 208 -5.25 -7.49 -11.32
CA THR A 208 -4.90 -8.23 -12.55
C THR A 208 -3.92 -9.37 -12.28
N ALA A 209 -3.29 -9.39 -11.10
CA ALA A 209 -2.42 -10.47 -10.67
C ALA A 209 -3.22 -11.64 -10.10
N ARG A 210 -2.54 -12.65 -9.56
CA ARG A 210 -3.17 -13.64 -8.69
C ARG A 210 -3.71 -12.93 -7.45
N ILE A 211 -4.89 -13.30 -6.98
CA ILE A 211 -5.46 -12.66 -5.77
C ILE A 211 -4.63 -12.97 -4.51
N THR A 212 -3.84 -14.04 -4.55
CA THR A 212 -2.86 -14.48 -3.56
C THR A 212 -1.50 -13.80 -3.70
N HIS A 213 -1.27 -13.01 -4.76
CA HIS A 213 -0.02 -12.25 -4.92
C HIS A 213 0.12 -11.21 -3.80
N ALA A 214 1.35 -10.84 -3.45
CA ALA A 214 1.67 -9.95 -2.34
C ALA A 214 0.78 -8.69 -2.23
N THR A 215 0.57 -7.96 -3.32
CA THR A 215 -0.19 -6.70 -3.32
C THR A 215 -1.67 -6.88 -2.93
N PRO A 216 -2.49 -7.72 -3.58
CA PRO A 216 -3.82 -8.01 -3.07
C PRO A 216 -3.79 -8.74 -1.71
N ALA A 217 -2.86 -9.67 -1.49
CA ALA A 217 -2.77 -10.46 -0.25
C ALA A 217 -2.57 -9.61 1.00
N ALA A 218 -1.71 -8.59 0.95
CA ALA A 218 -1.44 -7.70 2.09
C ALA A 218 -2.69 -6.97 2.61
N THR A 219 -3.79 -6.94 1.85
CA THR A 219 -5.06 -6.33 2.27
C THR A 219 -5.90 -7.22 3.18
N TYR A 220 -5.61 -8.53 3.27
CA TYR A 220 -6.43 -9.49 4.01
C TYR A 220 -5.63 -10.55 4.77
N ALA A 221 -4.44 -10.92 4.30
CA ALA A 221 -3.62 -12.00 4.87
C ALA A 221 -2.53 -11.47 5.82
N LYS A 222 -2.07 -12.36 6.72
CA LYS A 222 -0.96 -12.23 7.65
C LYS A 222 0.01 -13.37 7.37
N SER A 223 1.17 -13.09 6.78
CA SER A 223 2.12 -14.14 6.38
C SER A 223 3.58 -13.74 6.57
N ALA A 224 4.36 -14.65 7.15
CA ALA A 224 5.81 -14.58 7.26
C ALA A 224 6.53 -14.87 5.94
N ASP A 225 5.85 -15.32 4.88
CA ASP A 225 6.40 -15.29 3.53
C ASP A 225 5.31 -15.05 2.49
N ARG A 226 5.51 -14.03 1.66
CA ARG A 226 4.64 -13.68 0.54
C ARG A 226 4.48 -14.78 -0.51
N ASN A 227 5.37 -15.77 -0.52
CA ASN A 227 5.34 -16.88 -1.45
C ASN A 227 4.45 -18.03 -0.98
N TRP A 228 3.94 -18.02 0.25
CA TRP A 228 2.99 -19.02 0.75
C TRP A 228 1.59 -18.78 0.17
N GLU A 229 1.49 -18.72 -1.17
CA GLU A 229 0.25 -18.44 -1.90
C GLU A 229 -0.76 -19.58 -1.72
N ASP A 230 -0.30 -20.84 -1.71
CA ASP A 230 -1.05 -22.00 -1.22
C ASP A 230 -0.15 -22.98 -0.44
N ILE A 231 -0.75 -24.00 0.16
CA ILE A 231 -0.07 -25.01 1.00
C ILE A 231 1.10 -25.73 0.31
N SER A 232 1.09 -25.87 -1.02
CA SER A 232 2.16 -26.51 -1.79
C SER A 232 3.43 -25.64 -1.91
N ASP A 233 3.30 -24.33 -1.70
CA ASP A 233 4.42 -23.39 -1.64
C ASP A 233 5.02 -23.27 -0.23
N MET A 234 4.42 -23.93 0.78
CA MET A 234 4.85 -23.84 2.17
C MET A 234 5.89 -24.92 2.54
N PRO A 235 6.88 -24.59 3.38
CA PRO A 235 7.75 -25.61 3.96
C PRO A 235 6.96 -26.51 4.93
N PRO A 236 7.29 -27.81 5.03
CA PRO A 236 6.58 -28.76 5.91
C PRO A 236 6.52 -28.32 7.38
N GLU A 237 7.55 -27.62 7.85
CA GLU A 237 7.63 -27.07 9.19
C GLU A 237 6.52 -26.04 9.43
N ALA A 238 6.33 -25.07 8.52
CA ALA A 238 5.27 -24.06 8.64
C ALA A 238 3.86 -24.67 8.61
N VAL A 239 3.65 -25.72 7.80
CA VAL A 239 2.38 -26.46 7.79
C VAL A 239 2.15 -27.19 9.11
N THR A 240 3.20 -27.80 9.68
CA THR A 240 3.13 -28.51 10.96
C THR A 240 2.88 -27.56 12.13
N ASP A 241 3.45 -26.34 12.06
CA ASP A 241 3.26 -25.28 13.05
C ASP A 241 1.87 -24.63 12.96
N GLY A 242 1.06 -25.01 11.95
CA GLY A 242 -0.32 -24.58 11.81
C GLY A 242 -0.52 -23.26 11.08
N CYS A 243 0.49 -22.76 10.36
CA CYS A 243 0.29 -21.60 9.49
C CYS A 243 -0.71 -21.90 8.39
N GLN A 244 -1.55 -20.91 8.10
CA GLN A 244 -2.45 -20.91 6.95
C GLN A 244 -1.77 -20.23 5.77
N ASP A 245 -1.85 -20.85 4.59
CA ASP A 245 -1.46 -20.21 3.34
C ASP A 245 -2.40 -19.04 2.99
N ILE A 246 -1.95 -18.16 2.10
CA ILE A 246 -2.68 -16.94 1.73
C ILE A 246 -4.04 -17.26 1.11
N ALA A 247 -4.17 -18.32 0.29
CA ALA A 247 -5.45 -18.72 -0.29
C ALA A 247 -6.44 -19.15 0.80
N ASP A 248 -6.00 -19.91 1.80
CA ASP A 248 -6.82 -20.34 2.93
C ASP A 248 -7.24 -19.14 3.80
N GLN A 249 -6.33 -18.19 4.03
CA GLN A 249 -6.64 -16.95 4.75
C GLN A 249 -7.67 -16.07 4.03
N LEU A 250 -7.67 -16.05 2.69
CA LEU A 250 -8.68 -15.35 1.91
C LEU A 250 -10.07 -15.96 2.09
N VAL A 251 -10.16 -17.29 1.96
CA VAL A 251 -11.44 -18.02 2.07
C VAL A 251 -12.01 -17.91 3.49
N ASN A 252 -11.15 -17.93 4.50
CA ASN A 252 -11.53 -17.83 5.91
C ASN A 252 -11.35 -16.43 6.49
N PHE A 253 -11.33 -15.39 5.65
CA PHE A 253 -11.08 -14.01 6.09
C PHE A 253 -12.02 -13.58 7.23
N GLU A 254 -13.32 -13.85 7.07
CA GLU A 254 -14.36 -13.58 8.07
C GLU A 254 -13.99 -14.23 9.41
N ALA A 255 -13.94 -15.56 9.44
CA ALA A 255 -13.62 -16.33 10.65
C ALA A 255 -12.29 -15.92 11.29
N ASN A 256 -11.26 -15.62 10.49
CA ASN A 256 -9.95 -15.19 10.98
C ASN A 256 -9.97 -13.78 11.59
N LEU A 257 -10.77 -12.86 11.05
CA LEU A 257 -10.91 -11.52 11.63
C LEU A 257 -11.79 -11.54 12.88
N GLU A 258 -12.90 -12.28 12.87
CA GLU A 258 -13.75 -12.46 14.03
C GLU A 258 -12.98 -13.11 15.20
N ALA A 259 -12.17 -14.14 14.91
CA ALA A 259 -11.35 -14.80 15.93
C ALA A 259 -10.33 -13.85 16.59
N ARG A 260 -9.75 -12.91 15.83
CA ARG A 260 -8.78 -11.94 16.34
C ARG A 260 -9.41 -10.76 17.09
N THR A 261 -10.61 -10.34 16.70
CA THR A 261 -11.22 -9.08 17.18
C THR A 261 -12.43 -9.28 18.07
N GLY A 262 -13.10 -10.42 17.99
CA GLY A 262 -14.38 -10.71 18.64
C GLY A 262 -15.58 -9.93 18.07
N ALA A 263 -15.39 -9.20 16.96
CA ALA A 263 -16.46 -8.51 16.26
C ALA A 263 -17.16 -9.46 15.26
N ASP A 264 -18.46 -9.25 15.05
CA ASP A 264 -19.28 -9.91 14.03
C ASP A 264 -19.19 -9.08 12.73
N ILE A 265 -18.69 -9.69 11.66
CA ILE A 265 -18.47 -9.05 10.35
C ILE A 265 -18.97 -9.96 9.22
N ASP A 266 -19.25 -9.41 8.03
CA ASP A 266 -19.79 -10.16 6.89
C ASP A 266 -18.73 -10.57 5.84
N GLY A 267 -17.48 -10.12 6.00
CA GLY A 267 -16.36 -10.52 5.16
C GLY A 267 -16.32 -9.80 3.82
N LEU A 268 -15.30 -10.11 3.02
CA LEU A 268 -15.06 -9.40 1.75
C LEU A 268 -16.22 -9.59 0.75
N ASP A 269 -16.87 -8.49 0.35
CA ASP A 269 -18.00 -8.54 -0.62
C ASP A 269 -17.54 -8.85 -2.05
N VAL A 270 -16.38 -8.33 -2.44
CA VAL A 270 -15.89 -8.41 -3.83
C VAL A 270 -14.45 -8.83 -3.86
N VAL A 271 -14.19 -9.98 -4.49
CA VAL A 271 -12.84 -10.48 -4.72
C VAL A 271 -12.69 -10.82 -6.20
N MET A 272 -11.83 -10.11 -6.91
CA MET A 272 -11.58 -10.33 -8.33
C MET A 272 -10.09 -10.35 -8.66
N GLY A 273 -9.63 -11.44 -9.27
CA GLY A 273 -8.26 -11.56 -9.76
C GLY A 273 -8.01 -12.90 -10.45
N GLY A 274 -6.75 -13.18 -10.75
CA GLY A 274 -6.30 -14.49 -11.19
C GLY A 274 -5.98 -15.42 -10.01
N GLY A 275 -5.19 -16.46 -10.28
CA GLY A 275 -4.64 -17.32 -9.22
C GLY A 275 -5.51 -18.52 -8.85
N ARG A 276 -6.50 -18.87 -9.67
CA ARG A 276 -7.42 -20.01 -9.44
C ARG A 276 -6.71 -21.31 -9.03
N ARG A 277 -5.51 -21.56 -9.57
CA ARG A 277 -4.68 -22.73 -9.25
C ARG A 277 -4.43 -22.96 -7.75
N HIS A 278 -4.31 -21.87 -6.98
CA HIS A 278 -4.03 -21.90 -5.54
C HIS A 278 -5.24 -22.35 -4.70
N PHE A 279 -6.42 -22.40 -5.32
CA PHE A 279 -7.70 -22.79 -4.70
C PHE A 279 -8.21 -24.16 -5.16
N LEU A 280 -7.54 -24.78 -6.15
CA LEU A 280 -7.97 -26.06 -6.72
C LEU A 280 -6.96 -27.16 -6.36
N PRO A 281 -7.43 -28.39 -6.08
CA PRO A 281 -6.53 -29.52 -5.89
C PRO A 281 -5.66 -29.79 -7.12
N ASN A 282 -4.44 -30.30 -6.89
CA ASN A 282 -3.53 -30.80 -7.93
C ASN A 282 -4.01 -32.13 -8.52
N ASP A 283 -5.18 -32.09 -9.15
CA ASP A 283 -5.87 -33.24 -9.71
C ASP A 283 -6.79 -32.80 -10.85
N ALA A 284 -6.58 -33.39 -12.03
CA ALA A 284 -7.32 -33.09 -13.26
C ALA A 284 -8.85 -33.22 -13.12
N ARG A 285 -9.33 -34.00 -12.14
CA ARG A 285 -10.77 -34.17 -11.85
C ARG A 285 -11.42 -32.88 -11.34
N PHE A 286 -10.64 -31.94 -10.81
CA PHE A 286 -11.12 -30.66 -10.29
C PHE A 286 -10.84 -29.49 -11.24
N ASN A 287 -10.37 -29.76 -12.46
CA ASN A 287 -10.21 -28.72 -13.47
C ASN A 287 -11.55 -28.05 -13.77
N SER A 288 -11.49 -26.74 -13.96
CA SER A 288 -12.62 -25.97 -14.48
C SER A 288 -12.98 -26.37 -15.92
N PRO A 289 -14.21 -26.09 -16.38
CA PRO A 289 -14.61 -26.32 -17.76
C PRO A 289 -13.78 -25.54 -18.79
N ASP A 290 -13.17 -24.41 -18.39
CA ASP A 290 -12.34 -23.55 -19.23
C ASP A 290 -10.82 -23.78 -19.04
N ALA A 291 -10.43 -24.84 -18.33
CA ALA A 291 -9.03 -25.18 -18.07
C ALA A 291 -8.23 -25.33 -19.37
N ARG A 292 -7.04 -24.72 -19.38
CA ARG A 292 -6.09 -24.78 -20.51
C ARG A 292 -4.93 -25.74 -20.29
N SER A 293 -4.69 -26.17 -19.05
CA SER A 293 -3.67 -27.14 -18.66
C SER A 293 -4.29 -28.52 -18.39
N SER A 294 -3.46 -29.57 -18.38
CA SER A 294 -3.91 -30.93 -18.03
C SER A 294 -4.32 -31.04 -16.55
N VAL A 295 -3.67 -30.27 -15.68
CA VAL A 295 -4.05 -30.07 -14.27
C VAL A 295 -3.98 -28.57 -14.01
N GLU A 296 -5.06 -27.99 -13.50
CA GLU A 296 -5.18 -26.55 -13.27
C GLU A 296 -4.76 -26.15 -11.85
N GLY A 297 -5.01 -27.00 -10.86
CA GLY A 297 -4.71 -26.74 -9.45
C GLY A 297 -3.28 -27.11 -9.06
N ASP A 298 -2.76 -26.38 -8.07
CA ASP A 298 -1.44 -26.63 -7.47
C ASP A 298 -1.58 -27.18 -6.03
N ARG A 299 -2.73 -26.97 -5.37
CA ARG A 299 -2.95 -27.29 -3.94
C ARG A 299 -2.87 -28.79 -3.67
N THR A 300 -1.99 -29.21 -2.77
CA THR A 300 -1.72 -30.62 -2.41
C THR A 300 -2.29 -31.05 -1.08
#